data_AF-A0A2H5EZM1-F1
#
_entry.id   AF-A0A2H5EZM1-F1
#
_cell.length_a   1.000
_cell.length_b   1.000
_cell.length_c   1.000
_cell.angle_alpha   90.00
_cell.angle_beta   90.00
_cell.angle_gamma   90.00
#
_symmetry.space_group_name_H-M   'P 1'
#
loop_
_entity.id
_entity.type
_entity.pdbx_description
1 polymer ?
#
loop_
_entity_poly.entity_id
_entity_poly.type
_entity_poly.pdbx_seq_one_letter_code
_entity_poly.pdbx_strand_id
1 'polypeptide(L)' 'MSAQASQPSRIRFAMLVFAFVYPLVTLGLMVLMPLTQGWPVPARTLILVPIIVGAMIWGIIPLIHTRLRHLL' A
#
# COMPACT_ATOMS: atom_id res chain seq x y z
N MET A 1 11.06 -26.94 -16.17
CA MET A 1 10.91 -25.48 -16.42
C MET A 1 9.50 -25.10 -16.01
N SER A 2 9.35 -24.43 -14.87
CA SER A 2 8.07 -24.13 -14.21
C SER A 2 7.30 -23.03 -14.96
N ALA A 3 6.57 -23.43 -16.00
CA ALA A 3 5.62 -22.55 -16.69
C ALA A 3 4.21 -22.80 -16.16
N GLN A 4 3.87 -22.25 -15.00
CA GLN A 4 2.47 -22.17 -14.54
C GLN A 4 1.93 -20.76 -14.78
N ALA A 5 1.81 -20.43 -16.06
CA ALA A 5 1.14 -19.23 -16.54
C ALA A 5 -0.39 -19.46 -16.47
N SER A 6 -1.03 -19.14 -15.34
CA SER A 6 -2.51 -19.05 -15.21
C SER A 6 -2.93 -18.38 -13.88
N GLN A 7 -2.46 -17.15 -13.59
CA GLN A 7 -3.13 -16.24 -12.64
C GLN A 7 -2.85 -14.76 -13.01
N PRO A 8 -3.35 -14.27 -14.16
CA PRO A 8 -3.06 -12.92 -14.65
C PRO A 8 -3.69 -11.78 -13.82
N SER A 9 -4.57 -12.06 -12.88
CA SER A 9 -5.27 -11.03 -12.09
C SER A 9 -4.52 -10.63 -10.80
N ARG A 10 -3.97 -11.60 -10.06
CA ARG A 10 -3.35 -11.35 -8.75
C ARG A 10 -2.02 -10.60 -8.82
N ILE A 11 -1.19 -10.89 -9.82
CA ILE A 11 0.10 -10.20 -10.00
C ILE A 11 -0.12 -8.75 -10.41
N ARG A 12 -1.06 -8.49 -11.33
CA ARG A 12 -1.46 -7.12 -11.73
C ARG A 12 -2.02 -6.34 -10.55
N PHE A 13 -2.87 -6.98 -9.75
CA PHE A 13 -3.40 -6.41 -8.52
C PHE A 13 -2.28 -6.04 -7.54
N ALA A 14 -1.36 -6.97 -7.28
CA ALA A 14 -0.22 -6.74 -6.38
C ALA A 14 0.67 -5.59 -6.87
N MET A 15 0.98 -5.51 -8.18
CA MET A 15 1.74 -4.39 -8.75
C MET A 15 1.01 -3.05 -8.60
N LEU A 16 -0.31 -3.00 -8.82
CA LEU A 16 -1.09 -1.78 -8.62
C LEU A 16 -1.08 -1.36 -7.15
N VAL A 17 -1.36 -2.30 -6.24
CA VAL A 17 -1.31 -2.04 -4.79
C VAL A 17 0.07 -1.52 -4.41
N PHE A 18 1.15 -2.16 -4.89
CA PHE A 18 2.51 -1.72 -4.62
C PHE A 18 2.77 -0.30 -5.14
N ALA A 19 2.30 0.03 -6.35
CA ALA A 19 2.44 1.35 -6.93
C ALA A 19 1.71 2.44 -6.14
N PHE A 20 0.62 2.13 -5.45
CA PHE A 20 -0.09 3.07 -4.57
C PHE A 20 0.47 3.08 -3.13
N VAL A 21 0.82 1.92 -2.58
CA VAL A 21 1.32 1.79 -1.21
C VAL A 21 2.71 2.42 -1.08
N TYR A 22 3.61 2.21 -2.05
CA TYR A 22 4.97 2.76 -2.00
C TYR A 22 4.99 4.29 -1.81
N PRO A 23 4.32 5.12 -2.65
CA PRO A 23 4.29 6.56 -2.44
C PRO A 23 3.53 6.94 -1.18
N LEU A 24 2.48 6.19 -0.78
CA LEU A 24 1.76 6.42 0.46
C LEU A 24 2.66 6.26 1.70
N VAL A 25 3.48 5.20 1.73
CA VAL A 25 4.46 4.98 2.80
C VAL A 25 5.51 6.08 2.76
N THR A 26 6.08 6.39 1.59
CA THR A 26 7.12 7.42 1.45
C THR A 26 6.63 8.80 1.90
N LEU A 27 5.42 9.21 1.49
CA LEU A 27 4.80 10.47 1.94
C LEU A 27 4.48 10.44 3.43
N GLY A 28 3.90 9.34 3.91
CA GLY A 28 3.64 9.14 5.33
C GLY A 28 4.91 9.27 6.16
N LEU A 29 6.03 8.73 5.68
CA LEU A 29 7.33 8.86 6.31
C LEU A 29 7.91 10.27 6.20
N MET A 30 7.78 10.94 5.06
CA MET A 30 8.22 12.33 4.90
C MET A 30 7.48 13.29 5.81
N VAL A 31 6.20 13.02 6.12
CA VAL A 31 5.41 13.79 7.07
C VAL A 31 5.70 13.37 8.51
N LEU A 32 5.75 12.07 8.80
CA LEU A 32 6.01 11.60 10.17
C LEU A 32 7.43 11.88 10.64
N MET A 33 8.46 11.83 9.77
CA MET A 33 9.85 12.10 10.16
C MET A 33 10.04 13.44 10.88
N PRO A 34 9.59 14.58 10.34
CA PRO A 34 9.69 15.86 11.02
C PRO A 34 8.75 15.97 12.23
N LEU A 35 7.59 15.31 12.22
CA LEU A 35 6.64 15.37 13.34
C LEU A 35 7.03 14.49 14.55
N THR A 36 7.73 13.39 14.31
CA THR A 36 8.14 12.42 15.35
C THR A 36 9.65 12.52 15.65
N GLN A 37 10.27 13.69 15.45
CA GLN A 37 11.68 13.89 15.78
C GLN A 37 11.89 13.62 17.28
N GLY A 38 12.75 12.64 17.60
CA GLY A 38 13.01 12.19 18.97
C GLY A 38 12.17 11.02 19.46
N TRP A 39 11.19 10.54 18.68
CA TRP A 39 10.41 9.35 19.06
C TRP A 39 11.20 8.07 18.76
N PRO A 40 11.09 7.03 19.62
CA PRO A 40 11.65 5.73 19.33
C PRO A 40 10.93 5.11 18.13
N VAL A 41 11.69 4.36 17.30
CA VAL A 41 11.19 3.73 16.06
C VAL A 41 9.83 3.03 16.25
N PRO A 42 9.60 2.20 17.29
CA PRO A 42 8.33 1.50 17.49
C PRO A 42 7.11 2.42 17.58
N ALA A 43 7.24 3.59 18.21
CA ALA A 43 6.13 4.53 18.37
C ALA A 43 5.74 5.19 17.04
N ARG A 44 6.74 5.49 16.19
CA ARG A 44 6.51 5.96 14.82
C ARG A 44 5.83 4.88 13.98
N THR A 45 6.27 3.62 14.07
CA THR A 45 5.63 2.51 13.34
C THR A 45 4.20 2.28 13.79
N LEU A 46 3.92 2.42 15.09
CA LEU A 46 2.58 2.30 15.66
C LEU A 46 1.59 3.31 15.06
N ILE A 47 2.06 4.50 14.68
CA ILE A 47 1.24 5.53 14.02
C ILE A 47 1.17 5.28 12.51
N LEU A 48 2.30 4.95 11.88
CA LEU A 48 2.37 4.79 10.43
C LEU A 48 1.53 3.61 9.93
N VAL A 49 1.59 2.46 10.62
CA VAL A 49 0.88 1.24 10.23
C VAL A 49 -0.63 1.43 10.12
N PRO A 50 -1.36 1.96 11.11
CA PRO A 50 -2.81 2.16 11.00
C PRO A 50 -3.18 3.17 9.92
N ILE A 51 -2.34 4.18 9.65
CA ILE A 51 -2.55 5.10 8.52
C ILE A 51 -2.48 4.34 7.19
N ILE A 52 -1.43 3.53 7.00
CA ILE A 52 -1.25 2.72 5.79
C ILE A 52 -2.41 1.73 5.64
N VAL A 53 -2.77 1.00 6.70
CA VAL A 53 -3.84 -0.01 6.68
C VAL A 53 -5.19 0.64 6.40
N GLY A 54 -5.51 1.77 7.05
CA GLY A 54 -6.74 2.51 6.80
C GLY A 54 -6.84 2.99 5.36
N ALA A 55 -5.78 3.62 4.85
CA ALA A 55 -5.72 4.07 3.46
C ALA A 55 -5.76 2.90 2.45
N MET A 56 -5.19 1.74 2.79
CA MET A 56 -5.30 0.54 1.96
C MET A 56 -6.74 0.02 1.88
N ILE A 57 -7.41 -0.13 3.02
CA ILE A 57 -8.77 -0.69 3.11
C ILE A 57 -9.81 0.25 2.50
N TRP A 58 -9.72 1.56 2.79
CA TRP A 58 -10.70 2.56 2.34
C TRP A 58 -10.36 3.23 1.02
N GLY A 59 -9.08 3.27 0.64
CA GLY A 59 -8.63 3.89 -0.61
C GLY A 59 -8.26 2.86 -1.64
N ILE A 60 -7.15 2.14 -1.43
CA ILE A 60 -6.49 1.35 -2.48
C ILE A 60 -7.36 0.16 -2.93
N ILE A 61 -7.86 -0.65 -2.00
CA ILE A 61 -8.70 -1.83 -2.33
C ILE A 61 -9.97 -1.42 -3.11
N PRO A 62 -10.81 -0.47 -2.64
CA PRO A 62 -12.00 -0.07 -3.36
C PRO A 62 -11.68 0.64 -4.67
N LEU A 63 -10.60 1.44 -4.76
CA LEU A 63 -10.20 2.08 -6.01
C LEU A 63 -9.88 1.03 -7.09
N ILE A 64 -9.15 -0.02 -6.72
CA ILE A 64 -8.80 -1.11 -7.63
C ILE A 64 -10.04 -1.95 -7.97
N HIS A 65 -10.86 -2.33 -6.98
CA HIS A 65 -12.10 -3.08 -7.22
C HIS A 65 -13.11 -2.31 -8.07
N THR A 66 -13.19 -0.98 -7.95
CA THR A 66 -14.18 -0.16 -8.66
C THR A 66 -13.70 0.20 -10.07
N ARG A 67 -12.42 0.56 -10.25
CA ARG A 67 -11.87 0.98 -11.56
C ARG A 67 -11.35 -0.16 -12.43
N LEU A 68 -10.85 -1.25 -11.84
CA LEU A 68 -10.19 -2.34 -12.57
C LEU A 68 -10.98 -3.65 -12.61
N ARG A 69 -12.26 -3.67 -12.18
CA ARG A 69 -13.13 -4.86 -12.35
C ARG A 69 -13.23 -5.34 -13.80
N HIS A 70 -12.99 -4.45 -14.77
CA HIS A 70 -13.02 -4.75 -16.20
C HIS A 70 -11.65 -5.24 -16.76
N LEU A 71 -10.57 -5.18 -15.98
CA LEU A 71 -9.20 -5.56 -16.36
C LEU A 71 -8.67 -6.80 -15.62
N LEU A 72 -9.43 -7.30 -14.63
CA LEU A 72 -9.20 -8.53 -13.87
C LEU A 72 -10.05 -9.67 -14.42
#